data_AF-A0A2E6TEV7-F1
#
_entry.id   AF-A0A2E6TEV7-F1
#
_cell.length_a   1.000
_cell.length_b   1.000
_cell.length_c   1.000
_cell.angle_alpha   90.00
_cell.angle_beta   90.00
_cell.angle_gamma   90.00
#
_symmetry.space_group_name_H-M   'P 1'
#
loop_
_entity.id
_entity.type
_entity.pdbx_description
1 polymer ?
#
loop_
_entity_poly.entity_id
_entity_poly.type
_entity_poly.pdbx_seq_one_letter_code
_entity_poly.pdbx_strand_id
1 'polypeptide(L)'
;MNELLYLLPLIGAMIGWLTNWVAVKMLFHPKEPIRLWFVTFHGIFPKRQAAFAQKLGVLVATELFSVEEVTAKLREKALSEEVMELIRSRIKKALDNKLQEHFPVIGMFVSDQKINKIANEFTNEVRDMIGQAADRIGKGIEAEMDVETIVRDKVANFSSDKLEEILFAIMKREFRFVEIVGGVLGFLIGSIQLLITQFAE
;
A
#
# COMPACT_ATOMS: atom_id res chain seq x y z
N MET A 1 57.71 -18.61 -14.21
CA MET A 1 56.66 -17.89 -13.46
C MET A 1 55.37 -18.64 -13.69
N ASN A 2 54.79 -19.24 -12.65
CA ASN A 2 53.68 -20.17 -12.80
C ASN A 2 52.46 -19.43 -13.38
N GLU A 3 52.02 -19.79 -14.59
CA GLU A 3 50.81 -19.21 -15.21
C GLU A 3 49.56 -19.37 -14.30
N LEU A 4 49.60 -20.35 -13.40
CA LEU A 4 48.60 -20.60 -12.36
C LEU A 4 48.38 -19.43 -11.39
N LEU A 5 49.39 -18.57 -11.17
CA LEU A 5 49.28 -17.42 -10.27
C LEU A 5 48.28 -16.38 -10.78
N TYR A 6 48.17 -16.22 -12.10
CA TYR A 6 47.22 -15.30 -12.72
C TYR A 6 45.75 -15.74 -12.57
N LEU A 7 45.48 -16.97 -12.12
CA LEU A 7 44.13 -17.45 -11.80
C LEU A 7 43.64 -16.98 -10.42
N LEU A 8 44.53 -16.52 -9.53
CA LEU A 8 44.15 -16.13 -8.16
C LEU A 8 43.06 -15.04 -8.09
N PRO A 9 43.12 -13.93 -8.86
CA PRO A 9 42.06 -12.92 -8.89
C PRO A 9 40.73 -13.48 -9.40
N LEU A 10 40.77 -14.37 -10.39
CA LEU A 10 39.56 -14.96 -10.99
C LEU A 10 38.89 -15.94 -10.02
N ILE A 11 39.67 -16.77 -9.35
CA ILE A 11 39.19 -17.70 -8.33
C ILE A 11 38.62 -16.93 -7.14
N GLY A 12 39.31 -15.88 -6.68
CA GLY A 12 38.82 -14.99 -5.63
C GLY A 12 37.47 -14.36 -6.00
N ALA A 13 37.34 -13.83 -7.21
CA ALA A 13 36.09 -13.26 -7.71
C ALA A 13 34.96 -14.30 -7.74
N MET A 14 35.25 -15.52 -8.21
CA MET A 14 34.28 -16.60 -8.31
C MET A 14 33.80 -17.05 -6.92
N ILE A 15 34.70 -17.23 -5.96
CA ILE A 15 34.37 -17.61 -4.59
C ILE A 15 33.58 -16.50 -3.91
N GLY A 16 33.98 -15.24 -4.07
CA GLY A 16 33.29 -14.09 -3.50
C GLY A 16 31.86 -13.94 -4.02
N TRP A 17 31.67 -14.10 -5.33
CA TRP A 17 30.34 -14.09 -5.95
C TRP A 17 29.50 -15.29 -5.50
N LEU A 18 30.05 -16.51 -5.56
CA LEU A 18 29.34 -17.74 -5.21
C LEU A 18 28.91 -17.75 -3.75
N THR A 19 29.81 -17.37 -2.84
CA THR A 19 29.52 -17.36 -1.40
C THR A 19 28.40 -16.39 -1.08
N ASN A 20 28.43 -15.21 -1.69
CA ASN A 20 27.40 -14.22 -1.45
C ASN A 20 26.06 -14.61 -2.08
N TRP A 21 26.06 -15.24 -3.26
CA TRP A 21 24.86 -15.82 -3.87
C TRP A 21 24.23 -16.90 -2.97
N VAL A 22 25.06 -17.80 -2.39
CA VAL A 22 24.57 -18.81 -1.43
C VAL A 22 24.01 -18.13 -0.17
N ALA A 23 24.68 -17.11 0.37
CA ALA A 23 24.23 -16.37 1.55
C ALA A 23 22.85 -15.73 1.34
N VAL A 24 22.65 -15.05 0.20
CA VAL A 24 21.35 -14.49 -0.19
C VAL A 24 20.28 -15.58 -0.24
N LYS A 25 20.58 -16.71 -0.90
CA LYS A 25 19.63 -17.82 -1.04
C LYS A 25 19.25 -18.44 0.31
N MET A 26 20.20 -18.52 1.24
CA MET A 26 20.00 -19.03 2.61
C MET A 26 19.13 -18.13 3.48
N LEU A 27 18.92 -16.85 3.12
CA LEU A 27 17.98 -15.99 3.85
C LEU A 27 16.53 -16.46 3.71
N PHE A 28 16.18 -17.06 2.57
CA PHE A 28 14.82 -17.48 2.23
C PHE A 28 14.61 -18.99 2.36
N HIS A 29 15.65 -19.79 2.14
CA HIS A 29 15.58 -21.26 2.18
C HIS A 29 16.48 -21.82 3.30
N PRO A 30 16.10 -22.89 4.00
CA PRO A 30 14.88 -23.68 3.83
C PRO A 30 13.65 -23.04 4.52
N LYS A 31 12.48 -23.22 3.90
CA LYS A 31 11.18 -22.71 4.40
C LYS A 31 10.75 -23.39 5.70
N GLU A 32 11.04 -24.67 5.81
CA GLU A 32 10.81 -25.45 7.03
C GLU A 32 12.14 -25.69 7.77
N PRO A 33 12.13 -25.70 9.11
CA PRO A 33 13.34 -25.91 9.89
C PRO A 33 13.88 -27.33 9.67
N ILE A 34 15.06 -27.42 9.07
CA ILE A 34 15.79 -28.68 8.94
C ILE A 34 16.66 -28.84 10.18
N ARG A 35 16.43 -29.90 10.95
CA ARG A 35 17.27 -30.27 12.10
C ARG A 35 18.41 -31.14 11.64
N LEU A 36 19.64 -30.61 11.66
CA LEU A 36 20.85 -31.37 11.40
C LEU A 36 21.67 -31.49 12.70
N TRP A 37 21.71 -32.69 13.24
CA TRP A 37 22.43 -33.05 14.48
C TRP A 37 22.11 -32.12 15.66
N PHE A 38 22.90 -31.06 15.92
CA PHE A 38 22.69 -30.09 17.00
C PHE A 38 22.24 -28.69 16.52
N VAL A 39 22.12 -28.46 15.20
CA VAL A 39 21.82 -27.14 14.63
C VAL A 39 20.54 -27.19 13.78
N THR A 40 19.65 -26.22 13.97
CA THR A 40 18.45 -26.03 13.16
C THR A 40 18.75 -25.03 12.04
N PHE A 41 18.77 -25.49 10.79
CA PHE A 41 18.84 -24.62 9.62
C PHE A 41 17.43 -24.19 9.22
N HIS A 42 17.21 -22.87 9.23
CA HIS A 42 15.94 -22.26 8.83
C HIS A 42 16.30 -20.90 8.22
N GLY A 43 15.74 -20.59 7.05
CA GLY A 43 15.83 -19.25 6.48
C GLY A 43 15.44 -18.18 7.50
N ILE A 44 16.17 -17.07 7.52
CA ILE A 44 15.93 -15.99 8.49
C ILE A 44 14.56 -15.33 8.25
N PHE A 45 14.12 -15.23 6.99
CA PHE A 45 12.84 -14.61 6.63
C PHE A 45 11.63 -15.44 7.09
N PRO A 46 11.48 -16.72 6.70
CA PRO A 46 10.36 -17.54 7.17
C PRO A 46 10.28 -17.61 8.71
N LYS A 47 11.43 -17.66 9.39
CA LYS A 47 11.50 -17.66 10.86
C LYS A 47 10.93 -16.40 11.52
N ARG A 48 11.05 -15.23 10.90
CA ARG A 48 10.62 -13.92 11.46
C ARG A 48 9.38 -13.35 10.78
N GLN A 49 8.79 -14.10 9.85
CA GLN A 49 7.70 -13.65 9.00
C GLN A 49 6.46 -13.21 9.79
N ALA A 50 6.02 -14.00 10.77
CA ALA A 50 4.82 -13.68 11.55
C ALA A 50 4.93 -12.32 12.26
N ALA A 51 6.09 -12.02 12.84
CA ALA A 51 6.35 -10.73 13.48
C ALA A 51 6.38 -9.58 12.45
N PHE A 52 6.87 -9.84 11.23
CA PHE A 52 6.90 -8.85 10.16
C PHE A 52 5.50 -8.54 9.63
N ALA A 53 4.67 -9.58 9.42
CA ALA A 53 3.28 -9.44 9.02
C ALA A 53 2.48 -8.63 10.04
N GLN A 54 2.62 -8.95 11.33
CA GLN A 54 1.95 -8.20 12.39
C GLN A 54 2.34 -6.71 12.39
N LYS A 55 3.64 -6.41 12.29
CA LYS A 55 4.13 -5.02 12.26
C LYS A 55 3.68 -4.27 11.01
N LEU A 56 3.74 -4.92 9.84
CA LEU A 56 3.26 -4.34 8.59
C LEU A 56 1.75 -4.07 8.65
N GLY A 57 0.97 -4.99 9.23
CA GLY A 57 -0.46 -4.81 9.43
C GLY A 57 -0.81 -3.63 10.32
N VAL A 58 -0.09 -3.45 11.44
CA VAL A 58 -0.24 -2.28 12.29
C VAL A 58 0.10 -1.00 11.53
N LEU A 59 1.23 -0.95 10.81
CA LEU A 59 1.62 0.23 10.01
C LEU A 59 0.58 0.57 8.94
N VAL A 60 0.08 -0.42 8.20
CA VAL A 60 -0.94 -0.23 7.17
C VAL A 60 -2.25 0.25 7.78
N ALA A 61 -2.66 -0.31 8.92
CA ALA A 61 -3.87 0.11 9.62
C ALA A 61 -3.77 1.56 10.13
N THR A 62 -2.61 1.97 10.63
CA THR A 62 -2.42 3.32 11.18
C THR A 62 -2.17 4.38 10.11
N GLU A 63 -1.61 4.02 8.95
CA GLU A 63 -1.14 5.01 7.96
C GLU A 63 -2.00 5.11 6.70
N LEU A 64 -2.82 4.12 6.34
CA LEU A 64 -3.46 4.07 5.01
C LEU A 64 -4.96 4.39 4.96
N PHE A 65 -5.67 4.47 6.09
CA PHE A 65 -7.12 4.76 6.08
C PHE A 65 -7.56 5.58 7.29
N SER A 66 -7.48 6.91 7.19
CA SER A 66 -8.24 7.79 8.09
C SER A 66 -9.69 7.85 7.59
N VAL A 67 -10.60 7.26 8.36
CA VAL A 67 -12.05 7.33 8.12
C VAL A 67 -12.51 8.79 8.11
N GLU A 68 -11.86 9.62 8.90
CA GLU A 68 -12.10 11.06 9.00
C GLU A 68 -11.78 11.75 7.67
N GLU A 69 -10.64 11.45 7.04
CA GLU A 69 -10.26 12.03 5.75
C GLU A 69 -11.23 11.60 4.63
N VAL A 70 -11.63 10.33 4.61
CA VAL A 70 -12.60 9.80 3.65
C VAL A 70 -13.96 10.46 3.82
N THR A 71 -14.42 10.60 5.06
CA THR A 71 -15.69 11.26 5.39
C THR A 71 -15.66 12.73 4.99
N ALA A 72 -14.56 13.43 5.27
CA ALA A 72 -14.40 14.83 4.89
C ALA A 72 -14.48 15.04 3.38
N LYS A 73 -13.74 14.22 2.61
CA LYS A 73 -13.79 14.26 1.13
C LYS A 73 -15.17 13.88 0.57
N LEU A 74 -15.83 12.89 1.17
CA LEU A 74 -17.18 12.50 0.77
C LEU A 74 -18.17 13.64 1.00
N ARG A 75 -18.11 14.31 2.17
CA ARG A 75 -18.92 15.47 2.50
C ARG A 75 -18.68 16.62 1.54
N GLU A 76 -17.41 16.96 1.28
CA GLU A 76 -17.03 18.01 0.32
C GLU A 76 -17.63 17.74 -1.07
N LYS A 77 -17.50 16.49 -1.56
CA LYS A 77 -18.06 16.10 -2.85
C LYS A 77 -19.58 16.13 -2.86
N ALA A 78 -20.23 15.63 -1.81
CA ALA A 78 -21.69 15.60 -1.69
C ALA A 78 -22.32 17.00 -1.59
N LEU A 79 -21.60 17.96 -1.01
CA LEU A 79 -22.01 19.35 -0.88
C LEU A 79 -21.49 20.26 -2.00
N SER A 80 -20.85 19.68 -3.02
CA SER A 80 -20.30 20.44 -4.15
C SER A 80 -21.39 21.19 -4.92
N GLU A 81 -21.05 22.37 -5.45
CA GLU A 81 -22.01 23.21 -6.19
C GLU A 81 -22.63 22.47 -7.39
N GLU A 82 -21.89 21.57 -8.05
CA GLU A 82 -22.41 20.73 -9.14
C GLU A 82 -23.58 19.85 -8.68
N VAL A 83 -23.43 19.18 -7.52
CA VAL A 83 -24.49 18.34 -6.94
C VAL A 83 -25.67 19.20 -6.48
N MET A 84 -25.38 20.35 -5.84
CA MET A 84 -26.41 21.25 -5.35
C MET A 84 -27.23 21.87 -6.48
N GLU A 85 -26.61 22.22 -7.61
CA GLU A 85 -27.31 22.71 -8.80
C GLU A 85 -28.15 21.62 -9.47
N LEU A 86 -27.69 20.37 -9.49
CA LEU A 86 -28.49 19.25 -9.98
C LEU A 86 -29.75 19.04 -9.12
N ILE A 87 -29.59 19.09 -7.78
CA ILE A 87 -30.69 19.02 -6.82
C ILE A 87 -31.65 20.18 -7.03
N ARG A 88 -31.15 21.42 -7.10
CA ARG A 88 -31.94 22.63 -7.35
C ARG A 88 -32.76 22.53 -8.63
N SER A 89 -32.13 22.11 -9.72
CA SER A 89 -32.77 21.92 -11.02
C SER A 89 -33.88 20.86 -10.95
N ARG A 90 -33.65 19.77 -10.21
CA ARG A 90 -34.65 18.72 -10.01
C ARG A 90 -35.82 19.19 -9.16
N ILE A 91 -35.56 19.92 -8.07
CA ILE A 91 -36.59 20.53 -7.22
C ILE A 91 -37.42 21.52 -8.02
N LYS A 92 -36.79 22.42 -8.78
CA LYS A 92 -37.48 23.39 -9.64
C LYS A 92 -38.41 22.70 -10.64
N LYS A 93 -37.91 21.71 -11.37
CA LYS A 93 -38.72 20.94 -12.34
C LYS A 93 -39.86 20.21 -11.66
N ALA A 94 -39.63 19.63 -10.48
CA ALA A 94 -40.67 18.95 -9.71
C ALA A 94 -41.75 19.92 -9.25
N LEU A 95 -41.37 21.08 -8.72
CA LEU A 95 -42.31 22.13 -8.29
C LEU A 95 -43.16 22.62 -9.47
N ASP A 96 -42.53 22.96 -10.59
CA ASP A 96 -43.23 23.47 -11.76
C ASP A 96 -44.24 22.45 -12.32
N ASN A 97 -43.77 21.21 -12.56
CA ASN A 97 -44.64 20.15 -13.06
C ASN A 97 -45.78 19.81 -12.09
N LYS A 98 -45.47 19.67 -10.79
CA LYS A 98 -46.48 19.25 -9.80
C LYS A 98 -47.49 20.33 -9.47
N LEU A 99 -47.10 21.60 -9.51
CA LEU A 99 -48.03 22.72 -9.35
C LEU A 99 -49.00 22.79 -10.54
N GLN A 100 -48.51 22.65 -11.77
CA GLN A 100 -49.38 22.66 -12.95
C GLN A 100 -50.30 21.43 -13.02
N GLU A 101 -49.79 20.25 -12.64
CA GLU A 101 -50.51 18.97 -12.68
C GLU A 101 -51.59 18.86 -11.59
N HIS A 102 -51.27 19.19 -10.34
CA HIS A 102 -52.17 18.96 -9.21
C HIS A 102 -52.88 20.22 -8.70
N PHE A 103 -52.35 21.41 -9.00
CA PHE A 103 -52.88 22.68 -8.51
C PHE A 103 -52.93 23.76 -9.61
N PRO A 104 -53.68 23.54 -10.72
CA PRO A 104 -53.64 24.39 -11.90
C PRO A 104 -53.98 25.86 -11.61
N VAL A 105 -54.92 26.12 -10.70
CA VAL A 105 -55.27 27.49 -10.29
C VAL A 105 -54.07 28.18 -9.62
N ILE A 106 -53.34 27.49 -8.74
CA ILE A 106 -52.17 28.04 -8.06
C ILE A 106 -51.01 28.24 -9.05
N GLY A 107 -50.79 27.27 -9.95
CA GLY A 107 -49.79 27.35 -10.99
C GLY A 107 -49.92 28.61 -11.87
N MET A 108 -51.14 29.08 -12.14
CA MET A 108 -51.37 30.30 -12.93
C MET A 108 -50.96 31.60 -12.23
N PHE A 109 -50.90 31.63 -10.89
CA PHE A 109 -50.54 32.82 -10.10
C PHE A 109 -49.12 32.77 -9.50
N VAL A 110 -48.43 31.65 -9.65
CA VAL A 110 -47.06 31.47 -9.19
C VAL A 110 -46.11 31.71 -10.36
N SER A 111 -45.32 32.79 -10.25
CA SER A 111 -44.31 33.10 -11.26
C SER A 111 -43.06 32.25 -11.09
N ASP A 112 -42.28 32.10 -12.17
CA ASP A 112 -40.97 31.45 -12.17
C ASP A 112 -40.04 31.98 -11.08
N GLN A 113 -40.11 33.27 -10.77
CA GLN A 113 -39.32 33.88 -9.70
C GLN A 113 -39.66 33.31 -8.32
N LYS A 114 -40.96 33.09 -8.04
CA LYS A 114 -41.40 32.47 -6.79
C LYS A 114 -40.98 31.00 -6.73
N ILE A 115 -41.10 30.26 -7.83
CA ILE A 115 -40.63 28.87 -7.91
C ILE A 115 -39.12 28.78 -7.66
N ASN A 116 -38.33 29.63 -8.31
CA ASN A 116 -36.88 29.69 -8.08
C ASN A 116 -36.56 29.99 -6.61
N LYS A 117 -37.27 30.93 -5.98
CA LYS A 117 -37.06 31.26 -4.56
C LYS A 117 -37.34 30.06 -3.65
N ILE A 118 -38.46 29.36 -3.85
CA ILE A 118 -38.82 28.16 -3.08
C ILE A 118 -37.80 27.05 -3.33
N ALA A 119 -37.42 26.81 -4.59
CA ALA A 119 -36.40 25.83 -4.93
C ALA A 119 -35.06 26.13 -4.25
N ASN A 120 -34.67 27.41 -4.16
CA ASN A 120 -33.46 27.84 -3.48
C ASN A 120 -33.51 27.57 -1.97
N GLU A 121 -34.62 27.94 -1.32
CA GLU A 121 -34.82 27.68 0.12
C GLU A 121 -34.80 26.18 0.42
N PHE A 122 -35.51 25.38 -0.38
CA PHE A 122 -35.52 23.93 -0.22
C PHE A 122 -34.16 23.28 -0.51
N THR A 123 -33.41 23.81 -1.48
CA THR A 123 -32.06 23.34 -1.79
C THR A 123 -31.11 23.59 -0.62
N ASN A 124 -31.23 24.73 0.07
CA ASN A 124 -30.43 25.00 1.26
C ASN A 124 -30.77 24.05 2.42
N GLU A 125 -32.05 23.76 2.63
CA GLU A 125 -32.47 22.77 3.63
C GLU A 125 -31.89 21.37 3.32
N VAL A 126 -31.96 20.95 2.05
CA VAL A 126 -31.37 19.68 1.58
C VAL A 126 -29.85 19.68 1.76
N ARG A 127 -29.16 20.81 1.55
CA ARG A 127 -27.72 20.94 1.79
C ARG A 127 -27.37 20.60 3.24
N ASP A 128 -28.10 21.17 4.18
CA ASP A 128 -27.88 20.95 5.61
C ASP A 128 -28.18 19.50 6.01
N MET A 129 -29.24 18.92 5.46
CA MET A 129 -29.56 17.50 5.65
C MET A 129 -28.46 16.57 5.13
N ILE A 130 -27.92 16.83 3.93
CA ILE A 130 -26.80 16.06 3.35
C ILE A 130 -25.56 16.19 4.24
N GLY A 131 -25.25 17.39 4.72
CA GLY A 131 -24.11 17.62 5.62
C GLY A 131 -24.23 16.82 6.91
N GLN A 132 -25.41 16.85 7.54
CA GLN A 132 -25.70 16.05 8.75
C GLN A 132 -25.68 14.55 8.49
N ALA A 133 -26.19 14.10 7.33
CA ALA A 133 -26.16 12.70 6.94
C ALA A 133 -24.71 12.22 6.74
N ALA A 134 -23.87 13.01 6.07
CA ALA A 134 -22.45 12.73 5.88
C ALA A 134 -21.72 12.59 7.23
N ASP A 135 -21.98 13.49 8.19
CA ASP A 135 -21.39 13.41 9.53
C ASP A 135 -21.83 12.17 10.30
N ARG A 136 -23.12 11.79 10.21
CA ARG A 136 -23.65 10.59 10.86
C ARG A 136 -23.07 9.33 10.24
N ILE A 137 -22.96 9.28 8.91
CA ILE A 137 -22.32 8.17 8.19
C ILE A 137 -20.86 8.07 8.62
N GLY A 138 -20.13 9.19 8.66
CA GLY A 138 -18.74 9.21 9.13
C GLY A 138 -18.56 8.62 10.52
N LYS A 139 -19.37 9.07 11.48
CA LYS A 139 -19.35 8.53 12.86
C LYS A 139 -19.76 7.05 12.93
N GLY A 140 -20.72 6.62 12.12
CA GLY A 140 -21.12 5.21 12.05
C GLY A 140 -20.01 4.34 11.48
N ILE A 141 -19.35 4.81 10.43
CA ILE A 141 -18.18 4.15 9.83
C ILE A 141 -17.03 4.11 10.85
N GLU A 142 -16.74 5.19 11.56
CA GLU A 142 -15.69 5.22 12.59
C GLU A 142 -15.98 4.24 13.74
N ALA A 143 -17.24 4.09 14.13
CA ALA A 143 -17.65 3.20 15.22
C ALA A 143 -17.69 1.71 14.81
N GLU A 144 -18.00 1.40 13.55
CA GLU A 144 -18.12 0.01 13.05
C GLU A 144 -16.87 -0.47 12.29
N MET A 145 -16.13 0.44 11.63
CA MET A 145 -14.86 0.12 10.98
C MET A 145 -13.73 0.15 12.00
N ASP A 146 -13.55 -0.99 12.67
CA ASP A 146 -12.25 -1.31 13.26
C ASP A 146 -11.29 -1.68 12.11
N VAL A 147 -10.76 -0.66 11.45
CA VAL A 147 -9.76 -0.79 10.38
C VAL A 147 -8.58 -1.61 10.87
N GLU A 148 -8.20 -1.46 12.15
CA GLU A 148 -7.13 -2.25 12.76
C GLU A 148 -7.47 -3.75 12.73
N THR A 149 -8.67 -4.14 13.17
CA THR A 149 -9.10 -5.55 13.13
C THR A 149 -9.27 -6.07 11.71
N ILE A 150 -9.88 -5.31 10.79
CA ILE A 150 -10.06 -5.73 9.39
C ILE A 150 -8.71 -5.92 8.69
N VAL A 151 -7.79 -4.96 8.86
CA VAL A 151 -6.44 -5.05 8.27
C VAL A 151 -5.65 -6.16 8.94
N ARG A 152 -5.73 -6.30 10.27
CA ARG A 152 -5.09 -7.40 11.01
C ARG A 152 -5.57 -8.75 10.51
N ASP A 153 -6.87 -8.95 10.34
CA ASP A 153 -7.43 -10.21 9.84
C ASP A 153 -7.07 -10.43 8.38
N LYS A 154 -7.02 -9.36 7.57
CA LYS A 154 -6.59 -9.47 6.17
C LYS A 154 -5.12 -9.84 6.06
N VAL A 155 -4.26 -9.25 6.90
CA VAL A 155 -2.81 -9.50 6.96
C VAL A 155 -2.49 -10.82 7.63
N ALA A 156 -3.26 -11.27 8.61
CA ALA A 156 -3.19 -12.63 9.14
C ALA A 156 -3.52 -13.67 8.06
N ASN A 157 -4.38 -13.31 7.11
CA ASN A 157 -4.71 -14.10 5.93
C ASN A 157 -3.79 -13.85 4.72
N PHE A 158 -2.78 -12.97 4.81
CA PHE A 158 -1.71 -12.96 3.82
C PHE A 158 -0.92 -14.26 4.00
N SER A 159 -1.04 -15.17 3.03
CA SER A 159 -0.29 -16.41 3.04
C SER A 159 1.21 -16.13 3.12
N SER A 160 1.95 -17.05 3.76
CA SER A 160 3.40 -16.96 3.90
C SER A 160 4.09 -16.66 2.56
N ASP A 161 3.58 -17.24 1.48
CA ASP A 161 4.19 -17.12 0.17
C ASP A 161 4.08 -15.71 -0.46
N LYS A 162 2.99 -14.97 -0.19
CA LYS A 162 2.79 -13.63 -0.79
C LYS A 162 3.71 -12.58 -0.17
N LEU A 163 3.88 -12.62 1.15
CA LEU A 163 4.81 -11.71 1.83
C LEU A 163 6.25 -12.00 1.41
N GLU A 164 6.61 -13.28 1.24
CA GLU A 164 7.90 -13.68 0.69
C GLU A 164 8.09 -13.13 -0.74
N GLU A 165 7.08 -13.27 -1.60
CA GLU A 165 7.13 -12.78 -2.98
C GLU A 165 7.32 -11.26 -3.06
N ILE A 166 6.58 -10.49 -2.25
CA ILE A 166 6.73 -9.03 -2.18
C ILE A 166 8.12 -8.64 -1.69
N LEU A 167 8.59 -9.26 -0.60
CA LEU A 167 9.90 -8.98 -0.03
C LEU A 167 11.03 -9.36 -0.99
N PHE A 168 10.94 -10.52 -1.63
CA PHE A 168 11.90 -10.97 -2.63
C PHE A 168 11.89 -10.03 -3.85
N ALA A 169 10.72 -9.62 -4.33
CA ALA A 169 10.60 -8.69 -5.45
C ALA A 169 11.28 -7.35 -5.15
N ILE A 170 11.11 -6.83 -3.94
CA ILE A 170 11.75 -5.59 -3.50
C ILE A 170 13.26 -5.80 -3.39
N MET A 171 13.73 -6.83 -2.67
CA MET A 171 15.16 -7.00 -2.35
C MET A 171 16.03 -7.62 -3.45
N LYS A 172 15.43 -8.13 -4.54
CA LYS A 172 16.17 -8.79 -5.64
C LYS A 172 17.21 -7.88 -6.29
N ARG A 173 17.03 -6.57 -6.28
CA ARG A 173 18.01 -5.63 -6.86
C ARG A 173 19.21 -5.46 -5.92
N GLU A 174 18.93 -5.36 -4.63
CA GLU A 174 19.86 -5.13 -3.53
C GLU A 174 20.74 -6.38 -3.35
N PHE A 175 20.15 -7.58 -3.40
CA PHE A 175 20.94 -8.81 -3.34
C PHE A 175 21.90 -8.98 -4.51
N ARG A 176 21.47 -8.65 -5.74
CA ARG A 176 22.37 -8.66 -6.90
C ARG A 176 23.53 -7.68 -6.73
N PHE A 177 23.29 -6.53 -6.10
CA PHE A 177 24.36 -5.60 -5.77
C PHE A 177 25.37 -6.24 -4.81
N VAL A 178 24.91 -6.89 -3.73
CA VAL A 178 25.83 -7.57 -2.79
C VAL A 178 26.59 -8.70 -3.48
N GLU A 179 25.96 -9.48 -4.38
CA GLU A 179 26.64 -10.54 -5.14
C GLU A 179 27.76 -9.99 -6.03
N ILE A 180 27.50 -8.87 -6.72
CA ILE A 180 28.48 -8.19 -7.57
C ILE A 180 29.62 -7.64 -6.71
N VAL A 181 29.31 -6.98 -5.60
CA VAL A 181 30.32 -6.45 -4.68
C VAL A 181 31.17 -7.58 -4.11
N GLY A 182 30.58 -8.73 -3.76
CA GLY A 182 31.30 -9.92 -3.32
C GLY A 182 32.29 -10.42 -4.38
N GLY A 183 31.89 -10.44 -5.66
CA GLY A 183 32.77 -10.77 -6.77
C GLY A 183 33.91 -9.76 -6.96
N VAL A 184 33.61 -8.46 -6.88
CA VAL A 184 34.62 -7.39 -7.01
C VAL A 184 35.62 -7.43 -5.86
N LEU A 185 35.15 -7.59 -4.61
CA LEU A 185 36.03 -7.74 -3.45
C LEU A 185 36.88 -9.00 -3.54
N GLY A 186 36.28 -10.11 -3.95
CA GLY A 186 37.01 -11.36 -4.20
C GLY A 186 38.12 -11.19 -5.24
N PHE A 187 37.84 -10.45 -6.33
CA PHE A 187 38.83 -10.10 -7.34
C PHE A 187 39.97 -9.23 -6.78
N LEU A 188 39.63 -8.21 -5.98
CA LEU A 188 40.61 -7.33 -5.35
C LEU A 188 41.52 -8.10 -4.38
N ILE A 189 40.95 -8.97 -3.54
CA ILE A 189 41.70 -9.82 -2.61
C ILE A 189 42.64 -10.74 -3.38
N GLY A 190 42.15 -11.43 -4.42
CA GLY A 190 42.99 -12.30 -5.24
C GLY A 190 44.07 -11.53 -6.03
N SER A 191 43.81 -10.27 -6.41
CA SER A 191 44.81 -9.39 -7.03
C SER A 191 45.91 -8.99 -6.05
N ILE A 192 45.54 -8.65 -4.81
CA ILE A 192 46.50 -8.37 -3.74
C ILE A 192 47.33 -9.62 -3.45
N GLN A 193 46.71 -10.80 -3.40
CA GLN A 193 47.40 -12.06 -3.17
C GLN A 193 48.41 -12.38 -4.28
N LEU A 194 48.05 -12.13 -5.55
CA LEU A 194 48.95 -12.26 -6.68
C LEU A 194 50.16 -11.33 -6.55
N LEU A 195 49.95 -10.06 -6.22
CA LEU A 195 51.03 -9.09 -6.03
C LEU A 195 51.97 -9.51 -4.90
N ILE A 196 51.43 -9.86 -3.73
CA ILE A 196 52.23 -10.32 -2.58
C ILE A 196 53.07 -11.54 -2.97
N THR A 197 52.50 -12.49 -3.71
CA THR A 197 53.22 -13.71 -4.11
C THR A 197 54.34 -13.40 -5.11
N GLN A 198 54.15 -12.46 -6.04
CA GLN A 198 55.22 -12.02 -6.95
C GLN A 198 56.37 -11.27 -6.26
N PHE A 199 56.10 -10.56 -5.17
CA PHE A 199 57.15 -9.89 -4.40
C PHE A 199 57.86 -10.81 -3.39
N ALA A 200 57.29 -11.99 -3.12
CA ALA A 200 57.83 -12.99 -2.19
C ALA A 200 58.64 -14.10 -2.88
N GLU A 201 58.48 -14.30 -4.19
CA GLU A 201 59.37 -15.10 -5.07
C GLU A 201 60.57 -14.27 -5.54
#